data_AF-A0A3Q3FDQ8-F1
#
_entry.id   AF-A0A3Q3FDQ8-F1
#
_cell.length_a   1.000
_cell.length_b   1.000
_cell.length_c   1.000
_cell.angle_alpha   90.00
_cell.angle_beta   90.00
_cell.angle_gamma   90.00
#
_symmetry.space_group_name_H-M   'P 1'
#
loop_
_entity.id
_entity.type
_entity.pdbx_description
1 polymer ?
#
loop_
_entity_poly.entity_id
_entity_poly.type
_entity_poly.pdbx_seq_one_letter_code
_entity_poly.pdbx_strand_id
1 'polypeptide(L)'
;MVVGAFPIAKLLYLGVRQMSKPLANRIKAGARRSEFFKNYVCLPPAQFYHWIEMRTKMRIMGFRGSTIKPLNEDAAAELGAELLGEAIIFLVGGGCMVLEYSRQAANARRKEEELNETITGLQTNIAELTLTTETLDAQLREMNRQLLSFPVPTKK
;
A
#
# COMPACT_ATOMS: atom_id res chain seq x y z
N MET A 1 -11.63 15.25 5.95
CA MET A 1 -10.65 16.06 5.18
C MET A 1 -9.57 15.13 4.63
N VAL A 2 -9.71 14.68 3.39
CA VAL A 2 -8.69 13.85 2.71
C VAL A 2 -7.69 14.79 2.02
N VAL A 3 -6.87 15.48 2.82
CA VAL A 3 -5.85 16.43 2.32
C VAL A 3 -4.47 15.75 2.18
N GLY A 4 -4.32 14.49 2.59
CA GLY A 4 -3.05 13.76 2.53
C GLY A 4 -2.75 13.02 1.22
N ALA A 5 -3.75 12.67 0.42
CA ALA A 5 -3.55 11.85 -0.79
C ALA A 5 -3.03 12.65 -2.00
N PHE A 6 -3.51 13.89 -2.16
CA PHE A 6 -3.14 14.77 -3.28
C PHE A 6 -1.67 15.26 -3.23
N PRO A 7 -1.08 15.60 -2.06
CA PRO A 7 0.33 15.99 -1.97
C PRO A 7 1.30 14.83 -2.20
N ILE A 8 1.02 13.64 -1.64
CA ILE A 8 1.91 12.48 -1.75
C ILE A 8 1.95 11.96 -3.18
N ALA A 9 0.80 11.84 -3.86
CA ALA A 9 0.76 11.41 -5.25
C ALA A 9 1.52 12.38 -6.18
N LYS A 10 1.40 13.69 -5.95
CA LYS A 10 2.08 14.72 -6.74
C LYS A 10 3.58 14.75 -6.46
N LEU A 11 4.00 14.55 -5.21
CA LEU A 11 5.41 14.43 -4.82
C LEU A 11 6.05 13.15 -5.36
N LEU A 12 5.35 12.03 -5.37
CA LEU A 12 5.81 10.79 -6.00
C LEU A 12 5.95 10.98 -7.52
N TYR A 13 4.94 11.56 -8.17
CA TYR A 13 5.00 11.85 -9.60
C TYR A 13 6.16 12.79 -9.97
N LEU A 14 6.34 13.87 -9.21
CA LEU A 14 7.46 14.80 -9.41
C LEU A 14 8.80 14.14 -9.08
N GLY A 15 8.89 13.36 -8.00
CA GLY A 15 10.09 12.65 -7.58
C GLY A 15 10.56 11.66 -8.64
N VAL A 16 9.66 10.83 -9.17
CA VAL A 16 9.96 9.94 -10.30
C VAL A 16 10.47 10.76 -11.48
N ARG A 17 9.75 11.80 -11.91
CA ARG A 17 10.14 12.62 -13.05
C ARG A 17 11.48 13.35 -12.87
N GLN A 18 11.78 13.80 -11.66
CA GLN A 18 13.03 14.50 -11.34
C GLN A 18 14.22 13.54 -11.22
N MET A 19 14.00 12.30 -10.76
CA MET A 19 15.04 11.28 -10.61
C MET A 19 15.32 10.53 -11.92
N SER A 20 14.34 10.41 -12.82
CA SER A 20 14.50 9.72 -14.10
C SER A 20 15.55 10.38 -14.98
N LYS A 21 15.59 11.72 -15.05
CA LYS A 21 16.56 12.46 -15.88
C LYS A 21 18.03 12.25 -15.46
N PRO A 22 18.44 12.46 -14.19
CA PRO A 22 19.82 12.23 -13.79
C PRO A 22 20.20 10.75 -13.89
N LEU A 23 19.28 9.83 -13.61
CA LEU A 23 19.54 8.40 -13.70
C LEU A 23 19.72 7.96 -15.16
N ALA A 24 18.86 8.40 -16.07
CA ALA A 24 19.00 8.18 -17.51
C ALA A 24 20.34 8.72 -18.02
N ASN A 25 20.76 9.91 -17.58
CA ASN A 25 22.06 10.48 -17.94
C ASN A 25 23.24 9.62 -17.43
N ARG A 26 23.14 9.01 -16.23
CA ARG A 26 24.15 8.09 -15.72
C ARG A 26 24.18 6.78 -16.50
N ILE A 27 23.02 6.25 -16.87
CA ILE A 27 22.90 5.02 -17.67
C ILE A 27 23.43 5.26 -19.09
N LYS A 28 23.13 6.41 -19.72
CA LYS A 28 23.72 6.83 -21.01
C LYS A 28 25.25 6.90 -20.94
N ALA A 29 25.79 7.48 -19.87
CA ALA A 29 27.24 7.51 -19.65
C ALA A 29 27.86 6.11 -19.43
N GLY A 30 27.11 5.18 -18.84
CA GLY A 30 27.50 3.77 -18.70
C GLY A 30 27.43 2.98 -20.00
N ALA A 31 26.38 3.19 -20.80
CA ALA A 31 26.20 2.57 -22.12
C ALA A 31 27.31 2.99 -23.10
N ARG A 32 27.77 4.25 -23.04
CA ARG A 32 28.94 4.71 -23.83
C ARG A 32 30.27 4.09 -23.40
N ARG A 33 30.35 3.55 -22.19
CA ARG A 33 31.56 2.87 -21.68
C ARG A 33 31.57 1.37 -21.98
N SER A 34 30.42 0.77 -22.29
CA SER A 34 30.28 -0.66 -22.49
C SER A 34 29.33 -0.98 -23.63
N GLU A 35 29.89 -1.45 -24.75
CA GLU A 35 29.13 -1.96 -25.89
C GLU A 35 28.25 -3.17 -25.51
N PHE A 36 28.65 -3.95 -24.51
CA PHE A 36 27.83 -5.05 -23.98
C PHE A 36 26.53 -4.51 -23.38
N PHE A 37 26.62 -3.48 -22.54
CA PHE A 37 25.45 -2.86 -21.94
C PHE A 37 24.56 -2.20 -23.00
N LYS A 38 25.18 -1.56 -24.01
CA LYS A 38 24.48 -0.99 -25.17
C LYS A 38 23.65 -2.06 -25.89
N ASN A 39 24.28 -3.16 -26.31
CA ASN A 39 23.69 -4.18 -27.17
C ASN A 39 22.74 -5.15 -26.45
N TYR A 40 23.00 -5.49 -25.18
CA TYR A 40 22.17 -6.46 -24.44
C TYR A 40 21.10 -5.83 -23.57
N VAL A 41 21.31 -4.60 -23.08
CA VAL A 41 20.43 -4.02 -22.06
C VAL A 41 19.62 -2.85 -22.62
N CYS A 42 20.23 -1.91 -23.35
CA CYS A 42 19.51 -0.74 -23.90
C CYS A 42 18.83 -1.00 -25.26
N LEU A 43 19.53 -1.65 -26.20
CA LEU A 43 19.07 -1.83 -27.58
C LEU A 43 17.81 -2.71 -27.73
N PRO A 44 17.72 -3.89 -27.09
CA PRO A 44 16.57 -4.78 -27.31
C PRO A 44 15.24 -4.17 -26.83
N PRO A 45 15.14 -3.57 -25.62
CA PRO A 45 13.92 -2.91 -25.18
C PRO A 45 13.58 -1.68 -26.05
N ALA A 46 14.58 -0.91 -26.46
CA ALA A 46 14.36 0.29 -27.27
C ALA A 46 13.84 -0.04 -28.67
N GLN A 47 14.42 -1.07 -29.33
CA GLN A 47 13.93 -1.53 -30.63
C GLN A 47 12.54 -2.14 -30.53
N PHE A 48 12.25 -2.88 -29.47
CA PHE A 48 10.92 -3.43 -29.21
C PHE A 48 9.87 -2.33 -29.00
N TYR A 49 10.19 -1.32 -28.18
CA TYR A 49 9.31 -0.17 -27.96
C TYR A 49 9.03 0.56 -29.28
N HIS A 50 10.08 0.87 -30.05
CA HIS A 50 9.94 1.52 -31.35
C HIS A 50 9.10 0.69 -32.33
N TRP A 51 9.28 -0.63 -32.34
CA TRP A 51 8.50 -1.53 -33.17
C TRP A 51 7.02 -1.49 -32.79
N ILE A 52 6.67 -1.56 -31.50
CA ILE A 52 5.28 -1.45 -31.03
C ILE A 52 4.69 -0.09 -31.40
N GLU A 53 5.43 0.99 -31.14
CA GLU A 53 4.97 2.36 -31.39
C GLU A 53 4.67 2.56 -32.87
N MET A 54 5.62 2.20 -33.74
CA MET A 54 5.46 2.31 -35.19
C MET A 54 4.37 1.39 -35.72
N ARG A 55 4.28 0.15 -35.22
CA ARG A 55 3.21 -0.79 -35.58
C ARG A 55 1.83 -0.23 -35.23
N THR A 56 1.70 0.38 -34.05
CA THR A 56 0.46 0.97 -33.55
C THR A 56 0.09 2.22 -34.35
N LYS A 57 1.05 3.12 -34.58
CA LYS A 57 0.86 4.34 -35.39
C LYS A 57 0.45 4.00 -36.82
N MET A 58 1.09 3.02 -37.45
CA MET A 58 0.75 2.55 -38.79
C MET A 58 -0.65 1.92 -38.85
N ARG A 59 -1.04 1.15 -37.81
CA ARG A 59 -2.39 0.56 -37.71
C ARG A 59 -3.47 1.65 -37.55
N ILE A 60 -3.21 2.68 -36.75
CA ILE A 60 -4.14 3.80 -36.53
C ILE A 60 -4.28 4.65 -37.80
N MET A 61 -3.17 4.92 -38.49
CA MET A 61 -3.16 5.72 -39.72
C MET A 61 -3.59 4.92 -40.98
N GLY A 62 -3.97 3.65 -40.83
CA GLY A 62 -4.49 2.82 -41.92
C GLY A 62 -3.45 2.32 -42.95
N PHE A 63 -2.17 2.64 -42.78
CA PHE A 63 -1.10 2.18 -43.67
C PHE A 63 -0.75 0.72 -43.38
N ARG A 64 -1.04 -0.17 -44.35
CA ARG A 64 -0.68 -1.60 -44.31
C ARG A 64 0.51 -1.83 -45.24
N GLY A 65 1.71 -2.06 -44.70
CA GLY A 65 2.84 -2.58 -45.49
C GLY A 65 4.16 -1.81 -45.43
N SER A 66 4.26 -0.71 -44.69
CA SER A 66 5.53 0.01 -44.56
C SER A 66 6.51 -0.73 -43.63
N THR A 67 7.64 -1.19 -44.18
CA THR A 67 8.74 -1.80 -43.41
C THR A 67 9.27 -0.79 -42.40
N ILE A 68 9.18 -1.11 -41.11
CA ILE A 68 9.66 -0.24 -40.02
C ILE A 68 11.19 -0.25 -40.08
N LYS A 69 11.79 0.90 -40.41
CA LYS A 69 13.26 1.03 -40.43
C LYS A 69 13.76 0.96 -38.98
N PRO A 70 14.78 0.14 -38.67
CA PRO A 70 15.34 0.08 -37.33
C PRO A 70 15.90 1.46 -36.94
N LEU A 71 15.76 1.78 -35.65
CA LEU A 71 16.23 3.03 -35.08
C LEU A 71 17.76 3.08 -35.14
N ASN A 72 18.34 4.28 -35.36
CA ASN A 72 19.79 4.45 -35.28
C ASN A 72 20.30 4.02 -33.90
N GLU A 73 21.47 3.37 -33.83
CA GLU A 73 21.98 2.77 -32.59
C GLU A 73 22.09 3.79 -31.44
N ASP A 74 22.49 5.02 -31.74
CA ASP A 74 22.60 6.10 -30.76
C ASP A 74 21.23 6.49 -30.19
N ALA A 75 20.21 6.57 -31.04
CA ALA A 75 18.84 6.90 -30.63
C ALA A 75 18.20 5.75 -29.83
N ALA A 76 18.51 4.49 -30.19
CA ALA A 76 18.06 3.32 -29.43
C ALA A 76 18.73 3.26 -28.04
N ALA A 77 20.02 3.59 -27.96
CA ALA A 77 20.73 3.66 -26.68
C ALA A 77 20.18 4.77 -25.77
N GLU A 78 19.83 5.92 -26.34
CA GLU A 78 19.22 7.04 -25.63
C GLU A 78 17.84 6.68 -25.06
N LEU A 79 16.96 6.12 -25.89
CA LEU A 79 15.61 5.73 -25.50
C LEU A 79 15.62 4.55 -24.51
N GLY A 80 16.50 3.56 -24.72
CA GLY A 80 16.68 2.43 -23.82
C GLY A 80 17.19 2.86 -22.44
N ALA A 81 18.11 3.83 -22.37
CA ALA A 81 18.62 4.35 -21.11
C ALA A 81 17.57 5.12 -20.31
N GLU A 82 16.70 5.88 -20.98
CA GLU A 82 15.56 6.55 -20.33
C GLU A 82 14.57 5.55 -19.77
N LEU A 83 14.18 4.55 -20.58
CA LEU A 83 13.25 3.49 -20.16
C LEU A 83 13.80 2.68 -18.98
N LEU A 84 15.09 2.32 -19.01
CA LEU A 84 15.74 1.59 -17.91
C LEU A 84 15.82 2.43 -16.64
N GLY A 85 16.13 3.73 -16.76
CA GLY A 85 16.15 4.64 -15.62
C GLY A 85 14.80 4.72 -14.93
N GLU A 86 13.73 4.88 -15.72
CA GLU A 86 12.36 4.87 -15.19
C GLU A 86 12.01 3.52 -14.57
N ALA A 87 12.30 2.41 -15.25
CA ALA A 87 12.00 1.07 -14.76
C ALA A 87 12.69 0.77 -13.42
N ILE A 88 13.95 1.17 -13.24
CA ILE A 88 14.69 0.98 -11.98
C ILE A 88 14.03 1.77 -10.85
N ILE A 89 13.66 3.03 -11.08
CA ILE A 89 13.00 3.87 -10.07
C ILE A 89 11.63 3.28 -9.70
N PHE A 90 10.86 2.82 -10.69
CA PHE A 90 9.57 2.17 -10.46
C PHE A 90 9.70 0.85 -9.71
N LEU A 91 10.69 0.02 -10.04
CA LEU A 91 10.92 -1.25 -9.35
C LEU A 91 11.35 -1.04 -7.91
N VAL A 92 12.29 -0.12 -7.67
CA VAL A 92 12.77 0.17 -6.31
C VAL A 92 11.66 0.84 -5.49
N GLY A 93 11.01 1.88 -6.03
CA GLY A 93 9.93 2.59 -5.34
C GLY A 93 8.70 1.71 -5.12
N GLY A 94 8.26 0.99 -6.14
CA GLY A 94 7.14 0.05 -6.07
C GLY A 94 7.44 -1.13 -5.16
N GLY A 95 8.66 -1.68 -5.22
CA GLY A 95 9.11 -2.74 -4.32
C GLY A 95 9.10 -2.31 -2.86
N CYS A 96 9.66 -1.13 -2.55
CA CYS A 96 9.60 -0.56 -1.20
C CYS A 96 8.16 -0.35 -0.73
N MET A 97 7.29 0.20 -1.57
CA MET A 97 5.88 0.43 -1.24
C MET A 97 5.14 -0.88 -0.93
N VAL A 98 5.34 -1.93 -1.73
CA VAL A 98 4.73 -3.25 -1.50
C VAL A 98 5.22 -3.86 -0.19
N LEU A 99 6.53 -3.76 0.09
CA LEU A 99 7.11 -4.25 1.35
C LEU A 99 6.55 -3.49 2.55
N GLU A 100 6.49 -2.17 2.50
CA GLU A 100 5.90 -1.36 3.58
C GLU A 100 4.42 -1.68 3.78
N TYR A 101 3.66 -1.81 2.68
CA TYR A 101 2.25 -2.19 2.74
C TYR A 101 2.07 -3.56 3.40
N SER A 102 2.86 -4.57 3.03
CA SER A 102 2.80 -5.90 3.66
C SER A 102 3.13 -5.85 5.15
N ARG A 103 4.12 -5.03 5.54
CA ARG A 103 4.53 -4.87 6.94
C ARG A 103 3.44 -4.14 7.75
N GLN A 104 2.83 -3.11 7.17
CA GLN A 104 1.71 -2.40 7.78
C GLN A 104 0.48 -3.30 7.92
N ALA A 105 0.16 -4.11 6.91
CA ALA A 105 -0.96 -5.04 6.94
C ALA A 105 -0.80 -6.10 8.04
N ALA A 106 0.42 -6.62 8.24
CA ALA A 106 0.71 -7.56 9.34
C ALA A 106 0.51 -6.92 10.72
N ASN A 107 1.01 -5.69 10.91
CA ASN A 107 0.82 -4.96 12.18
C ASN A 107 -0.64 -4.58 12.44
N ALA A 108 -1.38 -4.21 11.39
CA ALA A 108 -2.80 -3.88 11.50
C ALA A 108 -3.62 -5.08 12.01
N ARG A 109 -3.35 -6.29 11.50
CA ARG A 109 -4.00 -7.53 11.96
C ARG A 109 -3.75 -7.80 13.45
N ARG A 110 -2.50 -7.70 13.91
CA ARG A 110 -2.17 -7.88 15.34
C ARG A 110 -2.91 -6.88 16.23
N LYS A 111 -3.02 -5.63 15.78
CA LYS A 111 -3.73 -4.59 16.52
C LYS A 111 -5.24 -4.82 16.56
N GLU A 112 -5.81 -5.38 15.49
CA GLU A 112 -7.21 -5.78 15.44
C GLU A 112 -7.51 -6.96 16.38
N GLU A 113 -6.60 -7.93 16.46
CA GLU A 113 -6.66 -9.03 17.43
C GLU A 113 -6.62 -8.53 18.87
N GLU A 114 -5.65 -7.68 19.23
CA GLU A 114 -5.54 -7.07 20.56
C GLU A 114 -6.79 -6.24 20.93
N LEU A 115 -7.36 -5.52 19.97
CA LEU A 115 -8.58 -4.74 20.18
C LEU A 115 -9.79 -5.65 20.44
N ASN A 116 -9.91 -6.74 19.67
CA ASN A 116 -10.99 -7.72 19.85
C ASN A 116 -10.89 -8.41 21.22
N GLU A 117 -9.70 -8.82 21.64
CA GLU A 117 -9.47 -9.38 22.98
C GLU A 117 -9.89 -8.39 24.08
N THR A 118 -9.54 -7.11 23.92
CA THR A 118 -9.94 -6.05 24.86
C THR A 118 -11.46 -5.88 24.92
N ILE A 119 -12.14 -5.89 23.77
CA ILE A 119 -13.60 -5.79 23.70
C ILE A 119 -14.26 -6.98 24.38
N THR A 120 -13.81 -8.20 24.08
CA THR A 120 -14.31 -9.42 24.72
C THR A 120 -14.10 -9.37 26.23
N GLY A 121 -12.92 -8.95 26.70
CA GLY A 121 -12.61 -8.78 28.11
C GLY A 121 -13.55 -7.79 28.82
N LEU A 122 -13.81 -6.64 28.20
CA LEU A 122 -14.76 -5.65 28.73
C LEU A 122 -16.19 -6.19 28.78
N GLN A 123 -16.63 -6.95 27.77
CA GLN A 123 -17.94 -7.60 27.78
C GLN A 123 -18.08 -8.60 28.92
N THR A 124 -17.06 -9.42 29.20
CA THR A 124 -17.06 -10.33 30.36
C THR A 124 -17.12 -9.58 31.68
N ASN A 125 -16.35 -8.50 31.85
CA ASN A 125 -16.39 -7.69 33.07
C ASN A 125 -17.77 -7.07 33.30
N ILE A 126 -18.42 -6.57 32.24
CA ILE A 126 -19.78 -6.04 32.30
C ILE A 126 -20.78 -7.13 32.71
N ALA A 127 -20.65 -8.35 32.16
CA ALA A 127 -21.52 -9.47 32.50
C ALA A 127 -21.36 -9.88 33.97
N GLU A 128 -20.13 -9.94 34.47
CA GLU A 128 -19.83 -10.23 35.88
C GLU A 128 -20.37 -9.13 36.82
N LEU A 129 -20.15 -7.86 36.46
CA LEU A 129 -20.72 -6.72 37.19
C LEU A 129 -22.25 -6.80 37.22
N THR A 130 -22.89 -7.20 36.11
CA THR A 130 -24.34 -7.37 36.07
C THR A 130 -24.81 -8.47 37.03
N LEU A 131 -24.15 -9.63 37.02
CA LEU A 131 -24.45 -10.72 37.95
C LEU A 131 -24.27 -10.30 39.41
N THR A 132 -23.18 -9.60 39.74
CA THR A 132 -22.98 -9.09 41.11
C THR A 132 -24.07 -8.12 41.52
N THR A 133 -24.52 -7.22 40.64
CA THR A 133 -25.65 -6.33 40.93
C THR A 133 -26.96 -7.09 41.17
N GLU A 134 -27.23 -8.14 40.40
CA GLU A 134 -28.43 -8.99 40.60
C GLU A 134 -28.37 -9.74 41.93
N THR A 135 -27.21 -10.28 42.30
CA THR A 135 -27.04 -10.97 43.60
C THR A 135 -27.23 -10.03 44.79
N LEU A 136 -26.73 -8.79 44.69
CA LEU A 136 -26.91 -7.76 45.71
C LEU A 136 -28.39 -7.36 45.85
N ASP A 137 -29.12 -7.21 44.73
CA ASP A 137 -30.56 -6.91 44.76
C ASP A 137 -31.35 -8.06 45.42
N ALA A 138 -31.01 -9.31 45.12
CA ALA A 138 -31.63 -10.48 45.75
C ALA A 138 -31.39 -10.51 47.27
N GLN A 139 -30.16 -10.26 47.72
CA GLN A 139 -29.82 -10.17 49.14
C GLN A 139 -30.57 -9.04 49.86
N LEU A 140 -30.69 -7.86 49.22
CA LEU A 140 -31.45 -6.75 49.77
C LEU A 140 -32.93 -7.10 49.95
N ARG A 141 -33.55 -7.77 48.97
CA ARG A 141 -34.93 -8.23 49.07
C ARG A 141 -35.13 -9.22 50.21
N GLU A 142 -34.18 -10.13 50.40
CA GLU A 142 -34.22 -11.11 51.48
C GLU A 142 -34.07 -10.45 52.85
N MET A 143 -33.10 -9.54 53.02
CA MET A 143 -32.95 -8.74 54.24
C MET A 143 -34.21 -7.94 54.57
N ASN A 144 -34.81 -7.29 53.58
CA ASN A 144 -36.03 -6.51 53.78
C ASN A 144 -37.20 -7.43 54.23
N ARG A 145 -37.30 -8.63 53.65
CA ARG A 145 -38.28 -9.64 54.06
C ARG A 145 -38.06 -10.12 55.49
N GLN A 146 -36.81 -10.32 55.91
CA GLN A 146 -36.48 -10.69 57.30
C GLN A 146 -36.83 -9.56 58.27
N LEU A 147 -36.51 -8.31 57.96
CA LEU A 147 -36.88 -7.15 58.78
C LEU A 147 -38.40 -7.01 58.97
N LEU A 148 -39.19 -7.23 57.92
CA LEU A 148 -40.66 -7.24 58.00
C LEU A 148 -41.22 -8.40 58.81
N SER A 149 -40.48 -9.51 58.94
CA SER A 149 -40.89 -10.67 59.73
C SER A 149 -40.60 -10.55 61.22
N PHE A 150 -39.77 -9.57 61.63
CA PHE A 150 -39.54 -9.31 63.05
C PHE A 150 -40.82 -8.72 63.70
N PRO A 151 -41.32 -9.33 64.79
CA PRO A 151 -42.50 -8.83 65.46
C PRO A 151 -42.19 -7.45 66.08
N VAL A 152 -42.98 -6.45 65.70
CA VAL A 152 -42.92 -5.12 66.33
C VAL A 152 -43.25 -5.29 67.81
N PRO A 153 -42.38 -4.88 68.75
CA PRO A 153 -42.70 -4.95 70.17
C PRO A 153 -43.88 -4.02 70.44
N THR A 154 -45.04 -4.60 70.73
CA THR A 154 -46.22 -3.88 71.23
C THR A 154 -45.84 -3.25 72.57
N LYS A 155 -45.59 -1.94 72.55
CA LYS A 155 -45.49 -1.14 73.78
C LYS A 155 -46.82 -1.29 74.54
N LYS A 156 -46.76 -1.95 75.71
CA LYS A 156 -47.76 -1.84 76.77
C LYS A 156 -47.64 -0.49 77.45
#